data_AF-A0A7R9YN21-F1
#
_entry.id   AF-A0A7R9YN21-F1
#
_cell.length_a   1.000
_cell.length_b   1.000
_cell.length_c   1.000
_cell.angle_alpha   90.00
_cell.angle_beta   90.00
_cell.angle_gamma   90.00
#
_symmetry.space_group_name_H-M   'P 1'
#
loop_
_entity.id
_entity.type
_entity.pdbx_description
1 polymer ?
#
loop_
_entity_poly.entity_id
_entity_poly.type
_entity_poly.pdbx_seq_one_letter_code
_entity_poly.pdbx_strand_id
1 'polypeptide(L)'
;LSDATLGALRAAAELSALMILLYVCDRTTLVGRGPKHASKREFWGVFLFLVVASCLGLRRTHEANGAEVKPLQREQTEEWKGWMQVMFLLYHYWMAAEMYNAIRIYIAAYIWMTGFGNFSYYYVKRDFGLPRFVQMMWRLNFLVVFVCLTLNNEYMLYYICPLHTLFTIMVYGTLWLSHERNQTEPAFLAAKLAAVFLLALLIWDAPGTFDAITAPFTPLLRYSGDLYRGERPPLYEWHFRSSLDHLVWIFGMLVAYGFPRADKWLNRLDQDNGSRELLRWASIGAVTAVFACWFYWVGALPKFEYNRLHPYTSFIP
;
A
#
# COMPACT_ATOMS: atom_id res chain seq x y z
N LEU A 1 -32.62 24.67 -5.27
CA LEU A 1 -31.64 23.58 -5.02
C LEU A 1 -31.17 23.72 -3.58
N SER A 2 -31.12 22.65 -2.79
CA SER A 2 -30.53 22.73 -1.45
C SER A 2 -29.02 22.93 -1.55
N ASP A 3 -28.39 23.49 -0.51
CA ASP A 3 -26.94 23.68 -0.47
C ASP A 3 -26.17 22.35 -0.66
N ALA A 4 -26.73 21.25 -0.15
CA ALA A 4 -26.19 19.91 -0.34
C ALA A 4 -26.21 19.49 -1.82
N THR A 5 -27.31 19.75 -2.54
CA THR A 5 -27.39 19.47 -3.98
C THR A 5 -26.43 20.33 -4.77
N LEU A 6 -26.28 21.61 -4.40
CA LEU A 6 -25.33 22.51 -5.07
C LEU A 6 -23.88 22.05 -4.86
N GLY A 7 -23.53 21.61 -3.65
CA GLY A 7 -22.22 21.03 -3.35
C GLY A 7 -21.93 19.78 -4.17
N ALA A 8 -22.90 18.88 -4.29
CA ALA A 8 -22.77 17.68 -5.11
C ALA A 8 -22.59 18.00 -6.60
N LEU A 9 -23.32 18.98 -7.12
CA LEU A 9 -23.20 19.43 -8.52
C LEU A 9 -21.82 20.03 -8.80
N ARG A 10 -21.26 20.83 -7.87
CA ARG A 10 -19.91 21.38 -8.01
C ARG A 10 -18.86 20.28 -8.04
N ALA A 11 -18.91 19.34 -7.10
CA ALA A 11 -17.98 18.21 -7.08
C ALA A 11 -18.09 17.32 -8.34
N ALA A 12 -19.32 17.13 -8.86
CA ALA A 12 -19.53 16.41 -10.11
C ALA A 12 -18.93 17.17 -11.31
N ALA A 13 -19.12 18.48 -11.39
CA ALA A 13 -18.54 19.31 -12.44
C ALA A 13 -17.00 19.30 -12.39
N GLU A 14 -16.40 19.38 -11.20
CA GLU A 14 -14.96 19.25 -11.00
C GLU A 14 -14.44 17.88 -11.48
N LEU A 15 -15.10 16.79 -11.09
CA LEU A 15 -14.74 15.45 -11.54
C LEU A 15 -14.85 15.33 -13.07
N SER A 16 -15.93 15.82 -13.67
CA SER A 16 -16.11 15.82 -15.12
C SER A 16 -15.03 16.62 -15.84
N ALA A 17 -14.66 17.80 -15.34
CA ALA A 17 -13.58 18.60 -15.90
C ALA A 17 -12.23 17.86 -15.86
N LEU A 18 -11.93 17.19 -14.74
CA LEU A 18 -10.72 16.35 -14.62
C LEU A 18 -10.75 15.17 -15.60
N MET A 19 -11.88 14.48 -15.74
CA MET A 19 -12.01 13.36 -16.69
C MET A 19 -11.85 13.83 -18.14
N ILE A 20 -12.45 14.97 -18.51
CA ILE A 20 -12.28 15.58 -19.83
C ILE A 20 -10.81 15.92 -20.07
N LEU A 21 -10.15 16.54 -19.10
CA LEU A 21 -8.72 16.87 -19.20
C LEU A 21 -7.88 15.61 -19.46
N LEU A 22 -8.08 14.55 -18.69
CA LEU A 22 -7.38 13.28 -18.88
C LEU A 22 -7.64 12.69 -20.26
N TYR A 23 -8.90 12.70 -20.72
CA TYR A 23 -9.28 12.19 -22.02
C TYR A 23 -8.63 12.99 -23.16
N VAL A 24 -8.66 14.32 -23.08
CA VAL A 24 -8.02 15.19 -24.07
C VAL A 24 -6.51 14.95 -24.11
N CYS A 25 -5.84 14.89 -22.97
CA CYS A 25 -4.39 14.68 -22.91
C CYS A 25 -3.96 13.30 -23.41
N ASP A 26 -4.72 12.24 -23.11
CA ASP A 26 -4.31 10.87 -23.41
C ASP A 26 -4.88 10.35 -24.74
N ARG A 27 -6.17 10.58 -25.01
CA ARG A 27 -6.89 9.98 -26.15
C ARG A 27 -6.98 10.88 -27.38
N THR A 28 -6.63 12.16 -27.27
CA THR A 28 -6.62 13.08 -28.41
C THR A 28 -5.19 13.53 -28.76
N THR A 29 -5.05 14.17 -29.91
CA THR A 29 -3.78 14.78 -30.37
C THR A 29 -3.74 16.28 -30.11
N LEU A 30 -4.73 16.84 -29.41
CA LEU A 30 -4.80 18.27 -29.08
C LEU A 30 -3.60 18.72 -28.22
N VAL A 31 -3.10 17.81 -27.39
CA VAL A 31 -1.87 18.01 -26.61
C VAL A 31 -0.75 17.21 -27.27
N GLY A 32 0.31 17.91 -27.69
CA GLY A 32 1.47 17.26 -28.32
C GLY A 32 2.16 16.29 -27.36
N ARG A 33 2.44 15.08 -27.83
CA ARG A 33 3.16 14.06 -27.05
C ARG A 33 4.67 14.26 -27.21
N GLY A 34 5.35 14.67 -26.14
CA GLY A 34 6.80 14.77 -26.10
C GLY A 34 7.47 13.44 -25.72
N PRO A 35 8.75 13.23 -26.10
CA PRO A 35 9.53 12.13 -25.55
C PRO A 35 9.73 12.32 -24.04
N LYS A 36 9.77 11.23 -23.28
CA LYS A 36 10.10 11.29 -21.86
C LYS A 36 11.58 11.62 -21.69
N HIS A 37 11.88 12.67 -20.92
CA HIS A 37 13.24 13.05 -20.57
C HIS A 37 13.63 12.46 -19.21
N ALA A 38 14.77 11.76 -19.15
CA ALA A 38 15.29 11.22 -17.90
C ALA A 38 16.45 12.09 -17.41
N SER A 39 16.28 12.72 -16.24
CA SER A 39 17.24 13.66 -15.66
C SER A 39 17.29 13.47 -14.14
N LYS A 40 18.39 12.86 -13.66
CA LYS A 40 18.59 12.62 -12.22
C LYS A 40 18.69 13.92 -11.43
N ARG A 41 19.31 14.96 -12.03
CA ARG A 41 19.48 16.27 -11.40
C ARG A 41 18.13 16.94 -11.16
N GLU A 42 17.24 16.92 -12.15
CA GLU A 42 15.90 17.49 -12.00
C GLU A 42 15.06 16.66 -11.03
N PHE A 43 15.11 15.34 -11.12
CA PHE A 43 14.42 14.44 -10.19
C PHE A 43 14.78 14.77 -8.72
N TRP A 44 16.07 14.79 -8.38
CA TRP A 44 16.53 15.07 -7.02
C TRP A 44 16.38 16.54 -6.64
N GLY A 45 16.50 17.45 -7.61
CA GLY A 45 16.27 18.88 -7.40
C GLY A 45 14.83 19.18 -7.00
N VAL A 46 13.86 18.62 -7.72
CA VAL A 46 12.43 18.74 -7.38
C VAL A 46 12.11 18.05 -6.05
N PHE A 47 12.68 16.87 -5.80
CA PHE A 47 12.48 16.20 -4.53
C PHE A 47 13.03 17.02 -3.36
N LEU A 48 14.26 17.55 -3.46
CA LEU A 48 14.86 18.41 -2.44
C LEU A 48 14.03 19.67 -2.21
N PHE A 49 13.53 20.30 -3.28
CA PHE A 49 12.63 21.45 -3.18
C PHE A 49 11.37 21.11 -2.37
N LEU A 50 10.73 19.97 -2.66
CA LEU A 50 9.56 19.52 -1.91
C LEU A 50 9.88 19.23 -0.45
N VAL A 51 11.03 18.62 -0.15
CA VAL A 51 11.49 18.40 1.24
C VAL A 51 11.67 19.73 1.97
N VAL A 52 12.35 20.70 1.37
CA VAL A 52 12.53 22.03 1.97
C VAL A 52 11.19 22.73 2.18
N ALA A 53 10.31 22.73 1.17
CA ALA A 53 8.97 23.32 1.28
C ALA A 53 8.14 22.67 2.40
N SER A 54 8.19 21.34 2.51
CA SER A 54 7.54 20.59 3.60
C SER A 54 8.11 20.94 4.96
N CYS A 55 9.45 21.09 5.09
CA CYS A 55 10.09 21.54 6.33
C CYS A 55 9.64 22.94 6.75
N LEU A 56 9.46 23.86 5.81
CA LEU A 56 8.94 25.21 6.08
C LEU A 56 7.45 25.19 6.47
N GLY A 57 6.72 24.16 6.05
CA GLY A 57 5.30 23.95 6.37
C GLY A 57 5.03 23.14 7.64
N LEU A 58 6.07 22.71 8.37
CA LEU A 58 5.93 21.89 9.58
C LEU A 58 5.08 22.61 10.62
N ARG A 59 3.93 22.01 10.93
CA ARG A 59 3.06 22.46 12.02
C ARG A 59 3.31 21.57 13.22
N ARG A 60 3.40 22.16 14.41
CA ARG A 60 3.32 21.37 15.64
C ARG A 60 1.91 20.81 15.74
N THR A 61 1.78 19.49 15.73
CA THR A 61 0.53 18.82 16.05
C THR A 61 0.20 19.12 17.52
N HIS A 62 -0.89 19.86 17.72
CA HIS A 62 -1.30 20.44 19.00
C HIS A 62 -2.02 19.40 19.88
N GLU A 63 -1.46 18.18 20.01
CA GLU A 63 -1.95 17.15 20.95
C GLU A 63 -1.04 17.01 22.19
N ALA A 64 -0.13 17.95 22.42
CA ALA A 64 0.67 18.01 23.64
C ALA A 64 -0.09 18.64 24.83
N ASN A 65 -1.31 18.17 25.12
CA ASN A 65 -1.90 18.31 26.45
C ASN A 65 -1.40 17.17 27.37
N GLY A 66 -0.09 16.92 27.38
CA GLY A 66 0.53 15.84 28.16
C GLY A 66 0.14 14.42 27.74
N ALA A 67 -0.52 14.23 26.59
CA ALA A 67 -0.89 12.92 26.08
C ALA A 67 0.28 12.28 25.31
N GLU A 68 0.54 11.01 25.61
CA GLU A 68 1.56 10.17 24.99
C GLU A 68 1.32 10.03 23.48
N VAL A 69 2.28 10.45 22.66
CA VAL A 69 2.20 10.36 21.19
C VAL A 69 2.43 8.90 20.78
N LYS A 70 1.34 8.17 20.56
CA LYS A 70 1.43 6.80 20.04
C LYS A 70 2.09 6.78 18.66
N PRO A 71 2.95 5.79 18.36
CA PRO A 71 3.52 5.64 17.02
C PRO A 71 2.45 5.28 15.99
N LEU A 72 2.74 5.48 14.71
CA LEU A 72 1.86 5.14 13.57
C LEU A 72 0.45 5.74 13.68
N GLN A 73 0.36 6.98 14.14
CA GLN A 73 -0.90 7.72 14.13
C GLN A 73 -1.41 7.93 12.71
N ARG A 74 -2.70 8.25 12.61
CA ARG A 74 -3.34 8.50 11.33
C ARG A 74 -2.65 9.61 10.55
N GLU A 75 -2.26 10.70 11.19
CA GLU A 75 -1.57 11.81 10.53
C GLU A 75 -0.21 11.38 9.98
N GLN A 76 0.61 10.68 10.78
CA GLN A 76 1.90 10.13 10.35
C GLN A 76 1.77 9.15 9.18
N THR A 77 0.78 8.25 9.23
CA THR A 77 0.58 7.26 8.16
C THR A 77 0.04 7.89 6.87
N GLU A 78 -0.76 8.96 6.96
CA GLU A 78 -1.20 9.72 5.78
C GLU A 78 -0.05 10.56 5.18
N GLU A 79 0.83 11.15 5.99
CA GLU A 79 2.05 11.80 5.50
C GLU A 79 2.98 10.81 4.80
N TRP A 80 3.19 9.63 5.39
CA TRP A 80 3.99 8.57 4.79
C TRP A 80 3.45 8.15 3.43
N LYS A 81 2.13 7.97 3.31
CA LYS A 81 1.47 7.74 2.01
C LYS A 81 1.73 8.88 1.04
N GLY A 82 1.57 10.14 1.47
CA GLY A 82 1.83 11.31 0.63
C GLY A 82 3.23 11.31 0.02
N TRP A 83 4.26 11.05 0.83
CA TRP A 83 5.64 10.95 0.36
C TRP A 83 5.84 9.83 -0.66
N MET A 84 5.22 8.66 -0.44
CA MET A 84 5.28 7.57 -1.40
C MET A 84 4.58 7.92 -2.74
N GLN A 85 3.45 8.63 -2.71
CA GLN A 85 2.78 9.09 -3.94
C GLN A 85 3.63 10.08 -4.73
N VAL A 86 4.31 11.00 -4.06
CA VAL A 86 5.27 11.90 -4.70
C VAL A 86 6.36 11.09 -5.39
N MET A 87 6.93 10.08 -4.72
CA MET A 87 7.94 9.20 -5.32
C MET A 87 7.41 8.40 -6.52
N PHE A 88 6.18 7.89 -6.46
CA PHE A 88 5.55 7.24 -7.62
C PHE A 88 5.44 8.18 -8.81
N LEU A 89 5.06 9.44 -8.59
CA LEU A 89 4.95 10.43 -9.65
C LEU A 89 6.32 10.73 -10.28
N LEU A 90 7.32 11.09 -9.46
CA LEU A 90 8.66 11.44 -9.97
C LEU A 90 9.30 10.26 -10.73
N TYR A 91 9.13 9.03 -10.22
CA TYR A 91 9.64 7.82 -10.86
C TYR A 91 9.10 7.63 -12.28
N HIS A 92 7.78 7.79 -12.48
CA HIS A 92 7.14 7.63 -13.79
C HIS A 92 7.39 8.81 -14.73
N TYR A 93 7.60 10.01 -14.17
CA TYR A 93 7.87 11.23 -14.94
C TYR A 93 9.26 11.18 -15.57
N TRP A 94 10.32 10.93 -14.79
CA TRP A 94 11.71 10.87 -15.29
C TRP A 94 12.19 9.47 -15.71
N MET A 95 11.32 8.45 -15.73
CA MET A 95 11.69 7.05 -16.04
C MET A 95 12.89 6.56 -15.21
N ALA A 96 12.89 6.83 -13.91
CA ALA A 96 14.01 6.53 -13.02
C ALA A 96 14.10 5.03 -12.68
N ALA A 97 14.47 4.20 -13.66
CA ALA A 97 14.47 2.73 -13.53
C ALA A 97 15.31 2.21 -12.37
N GLU A 98 16.37 2.93 -11.98
CA GLU A 98 17.22 2.64 -10.82
C GLU A 98 16.45 2.65 -9.49
N MET A 99 15.39 3.45 -9.40
CA MET A 99 14.55 3.55 -8.21
C MET A 99 13.52 2.42 -8.11
N TYR A 100 13.49 1.49 -9.07
CA TYR A 100 12.47 0.43 -9.12
C TYR A 100 12.36 -0.36 -7.80
N ASN A 101 13.48 -0.78 -7.21
CA ASN A 101 13.47 -1.54 -5.96
C ASN A 101 12.86 -0.73 -4.81
N ALA A 102 13.22 0.56 -4.69
CA ALA A 102 12.66 1.48 -3.69
C ALA A 102 11.15 1.70 -3.90
N ILE A 103 10.71 1.95 -5.14
CA ILE A 103 9.29 2.06 -5.49
C ILE A 103 8.53 0.78 -5.13
N ARG A 104 9.16 -0.38 -5.28
CA ARG A 104 8.57 -1.67 -4.92
C ARG A 104 8.40 -1.81 -3.41
N ILE A 105 9.37 -1.37 -2.61
CA ILE A 105 9.23 -1.29 -1.14
C ILE A 105 8.06 -0.39 -0.77
N TYR A 106 7.89 0.78 -1.41
CA TYR A 106 6.78 1.68 -1.12
C TYR A 106 5.41 1.02 -1.39
N ILE A 107 5.30 0.24 -2.45
CA ILE A 107 4.07 -0.53 -2.73
C ILE A 107 3.84 -1.60 -1.66
N ALA A 108 4.89 -2.32 -1.27
CA ALA A 108 4.80 -3.28 -0.16
C ALA A 108 4.38 -2.60 1.15
N ALA A 109 4.88 -1.40 1.45
CA ALA A 109 4.49 -0.61 2.61
C ALA A 109 3.01 -0.18 2.57
N TYR A 110 2.49 0.17 1.39
CA TYR A 110 1.06 0.40 1.19
C TYR A 110 0.21 -0.83 1.53
N ILE A 111 0.62 -1.99 1.05
CA ILE A 111 -0.08 -3.26 1.28
C ILE A 111 0.09 -3.72 2.73
N TRP A 112 1.25 -3.49 3.34
CA TRP A 112 1.49 -3.67 4.76
C TRP A 112 0.53 -2.83 5.61
N MET A 113 0.40 -1.53 5.29
CA MET A 113 -0.56 -0.63 5.96
C MET A 113 -2.02 -1.07 5.76
N THR A 114 -2.31 -1.73 4.64
CA THR A 114 -3.64 -2.33 4.39
C THR A 114 -3.90 -3.48 5.34
N GLY A 115 -2.92 -4.38 5.52
CA GLY A 115 -2.96 -5.44 6.52
C GLY A 115 -3.10 -4.88 7.94
N PHE A 116 -2.20 -3.96 8.31
CA PHE A 116 -2.14 -3.36 9.64
C PHE A 116 -3.43 -2.59 9.98
N GLY A 117 -3.82 -1.63 9.13
CA GLY A 117 -4.94 -0.74 9.40
C GLY A 117 -6.29 -1.46 9.41
N ASN A 118 -6.54 -2.35 8.44
CA ASN A 118 -7.78 -3.13 8.42
C ASN A 118 -7.83 -4.10 9.61
N PHE A 119 -6.72 -4.77 9.94
CA PHE A 119 -6.69 -5.65 11.12
C PHE A 119 -6.97 -4.88 12.40
N SER A 120 -6.26 -3.79 12.66
CA SER A 120 -6.48 -2.95 13.85
C SER A 120 -7.93 -2.48 13.93
N TYR A 121 -8.52 -2.09 12.80
CA TYR A 121 -9.91 -1.67 12.74
C TYR A 121 -10.88 -2.81 13.11
N TYR A 122 -10.87 -3.93 12.39
CA TYR A 122 -11.81 -5.03 12.61
C TYR A 122 -11.59 -5.72 13.95
N TYR A 123 -10.33 -5.84 14.39
CA TYR A 123 -9.99 -6.47 15.67
C TYR A 123 -10.45 -5.62 16.86
N VAL A 124 -10.32 -4.29 16.80
CA VAL A 124 -10.70 -3.40 17.91
C VAL A 124 -12.19 -3.05 17.86
N LYS A 125 -12.72 -2.67 16.69
CA LYS A 125 -14.09 -2.16 16.55
C LYS A 125 -15.13 -3.25 16.42
N ARG A 126 -14.75 -4.47 16.03
CA ARG A 126 -15.64 -5.64 15.85
C ARG A 126 -16.82 -5.37 14.90
N ASP A 127 -16.67 -4.38 14.04
CA ASP A 127 -17.68 -3.97 13.07
C ASP A 127 -17.37 -4.62 11.73
N PHE A 128 -18.09 -5.71 11.45
CA PHE A 128 -18.07 -6.41 10.17
C PHE A 128 -19.31 -6.06 9.33
N GLY A 129 -19.85 -4.84 9.50
CA GLY A 129 -20.99 -4.37 8.74
C GLY A 129 -20.67 -4.21 7.25
N LEU A 130 -21.47 -4.87 6.40
CA LEU A 130 -21.34 -4.77 4.94
C LEU A 130 -21.45 -3.33 4.40
N PRO A 131 -22.34 -2.44 4.90
CA PRO A 131 -22.44 -1.08 4.38
C PRO A 131 -21.13 -0.29 4.50
N ARG A 132 -20.44 -0.43 5.64
CA ARG A 132 -19.16 0.22 5.87
C ARG A 132 -18.07 -0.35 4.97
N PHE A 133 -18.03 -1.67 4.84
CA PHE A 133 -17.09 -2.33 3.95
C PHE A 133 -17.24 -1.82 2.50
N VAL A 134 -18.47 -1.78 1.99
CA VAL A 134 -18.77 -1.25 0.64
C VAL A 134 -18.38 0.23 0.52
N GLN A 135 -18.66 1.05 1.53
CA GLN A 135 -18.24 2.47 1.54
C GLN A 135 -16.72 2.62 1.47
N MET A 136 -15.97 1.77 2.18
CA MET A 136 -14.50 1.76 2.14
C MET A 136 -13.98 1.32 0.77
N MET A 137 -14.56 0.27 0.18
CA MET A 137 -14.21 -0.21 -1.17
C MET A 137 -14.52 0.86 -2.24
N TRP A 138 -15.64 1.56 -2.11
CA TRP A 138 -16.00 2.67 -2.99
C TRP A 138 -14.98 3.80 -2.87
N ARG A 139 -14.67 4.25 -1.65
CA ARG A 139 -13.71 5.33 -1.42
C ARG A 139 -12.33 5.01 -2.00
N LEU A 140 -11.86 3.78 -1.83
CA LEU A 140 -10.56 3.33 -2.33
C LEU A 140 -10.47 3.37 -3.86
N ASN A 141 -11.56 3.00 -4.54
CA ASN A 141 -11.58 2.78 -5.98
C ASN A 141 -12.24 3.91 -6.78
N PHE A 142 -12.84 4.89 -6.10
CA PHE A 142 -13.65 5.95 -6.68
C PHE A 142 -13.01 6.55 -7.94
N LEU A 143 -11.83 7.14 -7.80
CA LEU A 143 -11.16 7.83 -8.91
C LEU A 143 -10.76 6.85 -10.02
N VAL A 144 -10.20 5.70 -9.66
CA VAL A 144 -9.70 4.72 -10.65
C VAL A 144 -10.83 4.16 -11.50
N VAL A 145 -12.01 3.91 -10.93
CA VAL A 145 -13.18 3.48 -11.70
C VAL A 145 -13.52 4.50 -12.79
N PHE A 146 -13.62 5.79 -12.44
CA PHE A 146 -13.92 6.83 -13.43
C PHE A 146 -12.81 7.00 -14.47
N VAL A 147 -11.54 6.90 -14.08
CA VAL A 147 -10.40 6.98 -15.01
C VAL A 147 -10.41 5.79 -15.98
N CYS A 148 -10.64 4.57 -15.50
CA CYS A 148 -10.75 3.38 -16.34
C CYS A 148 -11.91 3.49 -17.33
N LEU A 149 -13.09 3.94 -16.88
CA LEU A 149 -14.26 4.14 -17.74
C LEU A 149 -14.00 5.23 -18.79
N THR A 150 -13.45 6.36 -18.38
CA THR A 150 -13.20 7.51 -19.27
C THR A 150 -12.17 7.18 -20.34
N LEU A 151 -11.09 6.52 -19.95
CA LEU A 151 -9.98 6.22 -20.87
C LEU A 151 -10.16 4.87 -21.56
N ASN A 152 -11.19 4.09 -21.24
CA ASN A 152 -11.35 2.71 -21.70
C ASN A 152 -10.09 1.86 -21.39
N ASN A 153 -9.57 1.97 -20.17
CA ASN A 153 -8.42 1.22 -19.69
C ASN A 153 -8.89 0.12 -18.73
N GLU A 154 -8.16 -1.00 -18.69
CA GLU A 154 -8.47 -2.06 -17.74
C GLU A 154 -7.99 -1.71 -16.33
N TYR A 155 -8.72 -2.22 -15.34
CA TYR A 155 -8.49 -1.93 -13.93
C TYR A 155 -7.07 -2.27 -13.46
N MET A 156 -6.49 -3.35 -13.98
CA MET A 156 -5.15 -3.81 -13.60
C MET A 156 -4.03 -2.87 -14.06
N LEU A 157 -4.28 -1.95 -15.00
CA LEU A 157 -3.33 -0.90 -15.35
C LEU A 157 -2.95 -0.04 -14.14
N TYR A 158 -3.92 0.20 -13.25
CA TYR A 158 -3.77 0.97 -12.02
C TYR A 158 -3.60 0.07 -10.79
N TYR A 159 -2.79 -0.99 -10.93
CA TYR A 159 -2.69 -2.15 -10.03
C TYR A 159 -2.60 -1.89 -8.52
N ILE A 160 -2.15 -0.72 -8.06
CA ILE A 160 -2.13 -0.38 -6.63
C ILE A 160 -3.54 -0.51 -6.02
N CYS A 161 -4.58 0.07 -6.65
CA CYS A 161 -5.97 -0.03 -6.16
C CYS A 161 -6.54 -1.46 -6.19
N PRO A 162 -6.39 -2.24 -7.29
CA PRO A 162 -6.71 -3.66 -7.32
C PRO A 162 -6.05 -4.47 -6.21
N LEU A 163 -4.75 -4.26 -5.94
CA LEU A 163 -4.04 -4.97 -4.87
C LEU A 163 -4.59 -4.61 -3.49
N HIS A 164 -4.83 -3.32 -3.22
CA HIS A 164 -5.46 -2.90 -1.96
C HIS A 164 -6.86 -3.52 -1.79
N THR A 165 -7.63 -3.60 -2.86
CA THR A 165 -8.97 -4.22 -2.84
C THR A 165 -8.85 -5.71 -2.52
N LEU A 166 -7.98 -6.43 -3.22
CA LEU A 166 -7.74 -7.86 -3.02
C LEU A 166 -7.32 -8.15 -1.57
N PHE A 167 -6.27 -7.49 -1.07
CA PHE A 167 -5.78 -7.75 0.28
C PHE A 167 -6.73 -7.25 1.37
N THR A 168 -7.54 -6.20 1.12
CA THR A 168 -8.59 -5.81 2.07
C THR A 168 -9.69 -6.88 2.16
N ILE A 169 -10.11 -7.46 1.03
CA ILE A 169 -11.04 -8.59 1.03
C ILE A 169 -10.46 -9.78 1.80
N MET A 170 -9.17 -10.09 1.59
CA MET A 170 -8.51 -11.19 2.29
C MET A 170 -8.41 -10.95 3.80
N VAL A 171 -8.03 -9.74 4.24
CA VAL A 171 -8.02 -9.37 5.68
C VAL A 171 -9.43 -9.46 6.26
N TYR A 172 -10.42 -8.92 5.55
CA TYR A 172 -11.82 -8.93 5.98
C TYR A 172 -12.32 -10.38 6.15
N GLY A 173 -12.16 -11.23 5.13
CA GLY A 173 -12.54 -12.64 5.21
C GLY A 173 -11.78 -13.39 6.31
N THR A 174 -10.49 -13.10 6.46
CA THR A 174 -9.63 -13.64 7.53
C THR A 174 -10.07 -13.20 8.91
N LEU A 175 -10.75 -12.08 9.12
CA LEU A 175 -11.18 -11.69 10.47
C LEU A 175 -12.66 -12.00 10.72
N TRP A 176 -13.47 -11.97 9.66
CA TRP A 176 -14.91 -12.24 9.72
C TRP A 176 -15.23 -13.69 10.10
N LEU A 177 -14.48 -14.67 9.56
CA LEU A 177 -14.70 -16.09 9.85
C LEU A 177 -14.52 -16.37 11.35
N SER A 178 -15.54 -16.82 12.08
CA SER A 178 -15.44 -17.06 13.54
C SER A 178 -14.95 -15.85 14.34
N HIS A 179 -15.40 -14.64 13.96
CA HIS A 179 -14.93 -13.38 14.55
C HIS A 179 -15.08 -13.27 16.08
N GLU A 180 -16.04 -13.97 16.69
CA GLU A 180 -16.25 -14.03 18.14
C GLU A 180 -15.04 -14.61 18.89
N ARG A 181 -14.36 -15.60 18.29
CA ARG A 181 -13.22 -16.31 18.89
C ARG A 181 -11.90 -15.57 18.77
N ASN A 182 -11.81 -14.57 17.89
CA ASN A 182 -10.56 -13.85 17.62
C ASN A 182 -10.00 -13.15 18.87
N GLN A 183 -10.84 -12.72 19.81
CA GLN A 183 -10.42 -12.04 21.04
C GLN A 183 -10.34 -12.97 22.25
N THR A 184 -11.24 -13.97 22.34
CA THR A 184 -11.32 -14.88 23.49
C THR A 184 -10.23 -15.95 23.45
N GLU A 185 -9.80 -16.36 22.25
CA GLU A 185 -8.87 -17.48 22.05
C GLU A 185 -7.64 -17.05 21.23
N PRO A 186 -6.58 -16.52 21.88
CA PRO A 186 -5.35 -16.10 21.20
C PRO A 186 -4.71 -17.21 20.36
N ALA A 187 -4.77 -18.47 20.82
CA ALA A 187 -4.25 -19.62 20.10
C ALA A 187 -5.00 -19.87 18.78
N PHE A 188 -6.33 -19.67 18.78
CA PHE A 188 -7.14 -19.81 17.58
C PHE A 188 -6.80 -18.73 16.54
N LEU A 189 -6.64 -17.48 16.97
CA LEU A 189 -6.20 -16.40 16.09
C LEU A 189 -4.80 -16.66 15.51
N ALA A 190 -3.86 -17.13 16.34
CA ALA A 190 -2.52 -17.49 15.87
C ALA A 190 -2.55 -18.62 14.82
N ALA A 191 -3.34 -19.68 15.07
CA ALA A 191 -3.53 -20.77 14.11
C ALA A 191 -4.15 -20.27 12.79
N LYS A 192 -5.07 -19.30 12.87
CA LYS A 192 -5.70 -18.69 11.70
C LYS A 192 -4.72 -17.86 10.87
N LEU A 193 -3.89 -17.04 11.51
CA LEU A 193 -2.84 -16.28 10.84
C LEU A 193 -1.80 -17.21 10.19
N ALA A 194 -1.44 -18.31 10.86
CA ALA A 194 -0.58 -19.35 10.28
C ALA A 194 -1.24 -20.04 9.08
N ALA A 195 -2.53 -20.38 9.18
CA ALA A 195 -3.27 -20.98 8.07
C ALA A 195 -3.36 -20.05 6.85
N VAL A 196 -3.58 -18.74 7.08
CA VAL A 196 -3.61 -17.74 6.00
C VAL A 196 -2.23 -17.52 5.39
N PHE A 197 -1.16 -17.58 6.19
CA PHE A 197 0.21 -17.56 5.69
C PHE A 197 0.50 -18.75 4.77
N LEU A 198 0.14 -19.97 5.19
CA LEU A 198 0.29 -21.17 4.38
C LEU A 198 -0.57 -21.12 3.12
N LEU A 199 -1.80 -20.61 3.23
CA LEU A 199 -2.70 -20.43 2.10
C LEU A 199 -2.13 -19.42 1.09
N ALA A 200 -1.51 -18.33 1.53
CA ALA A 200 -0.87 -17.38 0.63
C ALA A 200 0.29 -18.03 -0.12
N LEU A 201 1.15 -18.79 0.56
CA LEU A 201 2.21 -19.56 -0.12
C LEU A 201 1.61 -20.57 -1.12
N LEU A 202 0.55 -21.28 -0.74
CA LEU A 202 -0.11 -22.24 -1.64
C LEU A 202 -0.71 -21.55 -2.88
N ILE A 203 -1.37 -20.40 -2.72
CA ILE A 203 -2.03 -19.72 -3.82
C ILE A 203 -1.00 -19.18 -4.82
N TRP A 204 0.07 -18.55 -4.35
CA TRP A 204 1.02 -17.82 -5.22
C TRP A 204 2.28 -18.59 -5.59
N ASP A 205 2.79 -19.46 -4.72
CA ASP A 205 4.05 -20.18 -4.98
C ASP A 205 3.82 -21.59 -5.56
N ALA A 206 2.63 -22.19 -5.35
CA ALA A 206 2.32 -23.49 -5.95
C ALA A 206 1.91 -23.32 -7.41
N PRO A 207 2.55 -24.04 -8.36
CA PRO A 207 2.30 -23.86 -9.78
C PRO A 207 0.85 -24.19 -10.14
N GLY A 208 0.20 -23.27 -10.88
CA GLY A 208 -1.17 -23.43 -11.38
C GLY A 208 -2.29 -23.21 -10.37
N THR A 209 -1.98 -22.97 -9.08
CA THR A 209 -3.02 -22.78 -8.05
C THR A 209 -3.73 -21.44 -8.20
N PHE A 210 -2.97 -20.36 -8.37
CA PHE A 210 -3.53 -19.04 -8.65
C PHE A 210 -4.46 -19.05 -9.86
N ASP A 211 -4.01 -19.64 -10.97
CA ASP A 211 -4.77 -19.69 -12.21
C ASP A 211 -6.06 -20.51 -12.04
N ALA A 212 -6.01 -21.63 -11.32
CA ALA A 212 -7.20 -22.44 -11.03
C ALA A 212 -8.24 -21.68 -10.19
N ILE A 213 -7.80 -20.93 -9.18
CA ILE A 213 -8.69 -20.13 -8.31
C ILE A 213 -9.27 -18.94 -9.06
N THR A 214 -8.47 -18.30 -9.92
CA THR A 214 -8.86 -17.07 -10.61
C THR A 214 -9.54 -17.29 -11.96
N ALA A 215 -9.46 -18.49 -12.53
CA ALA A 215 -10.10 -18.86 -13.80
C ALA A 215 -11.61 -18.50 -13.88
N PRO A 216 -12.44 -18.74 -12.84
CA PRO A 216 -13.86 -18.34 -12.89
C PRO A 216 -14.06 -16.83 -12.99
N PHE A 217 -13.10 -16.03 -12.53
CA PHE A 217 -13.14 -14.57 -12.52
C PHE A 217 -12.50 -13.94 -13.77
N THR A 218 -12.02 -14.75 -14.71
CA THR A 218 -11.37 -14.28 -15.96
C THR A 218 -12.19 -13.23 -16.72
N PRO A 219 -13.52 -13.35 -16.89
CA PRO A 219 -14.29 -12.34 -17.62
C PRO A 219 -14.24 -10.95 -16.99
N LEU A 220 -14.09 -10.88 -15.66
CA LEU A 220 -14.03 -9.63 -14.90
C LEU A 220 -12.60 -9.09 -14.77
N LEU A 221 -11.63 -10.00 -14.62
CA LEU A 221 -10.25 -9.66 -14.26
C LEU A 221 -9.28 -9.65 -15.46
N ARG A 222 -9.73 -10.07 -16.65
CA ARG A 222 -8.89 -10.12 -17.85
C ARG A 222 -8.19 -8.77 -18.09
N TYR A 223 -6.90 -8.86 -18.34
CA TYR A 223 -6.07 -7.76 -18.82
C TYR A 223 -5.62 -8.06 -20.25
N SER A 224 -6.00 -7.19 -21.19
CA SER A 224 -5.79 -7.35 -22.64
C SER A 224 -5.34 -6.07 -23.34
N GLY A 225 -4.97 -5.02 -22.59
CA GLY A 225 -4.78 -3.68 -23.13
C GLY A 225 -3.66 -3.56 -24.14
N ASP A 226 -3.59 -2.44 -24.83
CA ASP A 226 -2.72 -2.22 -26.00
C ASP A 226 -1.20 -2.38 -25.73
N LEU A 227 -0.77 -2.31 -24.47
CA LEU A 227 0.62 -2.57 -24.03
C LEU A 227 0.93 -4.07 -23.87
N TYR A 228 -0.09 -4.91 -24.00
CA TYR A 228 -0.01 -6.36 -23.89
C TYR A 228 0.39 -6.93 -25.25
N ARG A 229 1.62 -7.44 -25.38
CA ARG A 229 2.12 -8.03 -26.63
C ARG A 229 1.46 -9.37 -27.01
N GLY A 230 0.22 -9.64 -26.61
CA GLY A 230 -0.54 -10.85 -26.99
C GLY A 230 0.02 -12.21 -26.53
N GLU A 231 1.25 -12.26 -26.03
CA GLU A 231 2.00 -13.50 -25.76
C GLU A 231 1.73 -14.12 -24.37
N ARG A 232 1.00 -13.45 -23.48
CA ARG A 232 0.85 -13.87 -22.08
C ARG A 232 -0.59 -14.28 -21.73
N PRO A 233 -0.81 -15.16 -20.74
CA PRO A 233 -2.15 -15.52 -20.27
C PRO A 233 -2.93 -14.31 -19.68
N PRO A 234 -4.24 -14.16 -19.92
CA PRO A 234 -5.04 -12.98 -19.53
C PRO A 234 -4.91 -12.48 -18.08
N LEU A 235 -4.56 -13.36 -17.14
CA LEU A 235 -4.41 -13.07 -15.70
C LEU A 235 -2.95 -12.98 -15.25
N TYR A 236 -2.01 -12.99 -16.20
CA TYR A 236 -0.58 -12.93 -15.91
C TYR A 236 -0.21 -11.70 -15.07
N GLU A 237 -0.73 -10.51 -15.42
CA GLU A 237 -0.41 -9.30 -14.65
C GLU A 237 -1.01 -9.37 -13.24
N TRP A 238 -2.21 -9.93 -13.09
CA TRP A 238 -2.80 -10.18 -11.76
C TRP A 238 -1.90 -11.08 -10.93
N HIS A 239 -1.51 -12.23 -11.49
CA HIS A 239 -0.62 -13.16 -10.81
C HIS A 239 0.72 -12.52 -10.45
N PHE A 240 1.40 -11.91 -11.43
CA PHE A 240 2.72 -11.30 -11.26
C PHE A 240 2.71 -10.15 -10.24
N ARG A 241 1.71 -9.27 -10.27
CA ARG A 241 1.69 -8.10 -9.37
C ARG A 241 1.28 -8.49 -7.96
N SER A 242 0.31 -9.41 -7.81
CA SER A 242 -0.10 -9.87 -6.49
C SER A 242 0.91 -10.82 -5.85
N SER A 243 1.65 -11.61 -6.65
CA SER A 243 2.72 -12.48 -6.15
C SER A 243 3.90 -11.69 -5.59
N LEU A 244 4.16 -10.47 -6.05
CA LEU A 244 5.24 -9.65 -5.48
C LEU A 244 5.00 -9.28 -4.01
N ASP A 245 3.74 -9.17 -3.59
CA ASP A 245 3.34 -8.62 -2.29
C ASP A 245 2.47 -9.58 -1.45
N HIS A 246 2.44 -10.87 -1.82
CA HIS A 246 1.45 -11.83 -1.30
C HIS A 246 1.58 -12.17 0.21
N LEU A 247 2.69 -11.84 0.86
CA LEU A 247 2.91 -12.07 2.29
C LEU A 247 2.87 -10.79 3.15
N VAL A 248 3.18 -9.62 2.57
CA VAL A 248 3.46 -8.41 3.36
C VAL A 248 2.23 -7.90 4.15
N TRP A 249 1.03 -8.09 3.60
CA TRP A 249 -0.22 -7.77 4.31
C TRP A 249 -0.42 -8.65 5.56
N ILE A 250 0.05 -9.90 5.55
CA ILE A 250 -0.02 -10.82 6.71
C ILE A 250 0.93 -10.34 7.80
N PHE A 251 2.13 -9.91 7.43
CA PHE A 251 3.05 -9.26 8.37
C PHE A 251 2.44 -7.99 8.96
N GLY A 252 1.71 -7.20 8.16
CA GLY A 252 0.92 -6.08 8.66
C GLY A 252 -0.08 -6.48 9.74
N MET A 253 -0.82 -7.58 9.55
CA MET A 253 -1.73 -8.12 10.57
C MET A 253 -1.00 -8.59 11.83
N LEU A 254 0.14 -9.27 11.68
CA LEU A 254 0.96 -9.74 12.81
C LEU A 254 1.48 -8.57 13.65
N VAL A 255 1.99 -7.53 13.01
CA VAL A 255 2.44 -6.32 13.70
C VAL A 255 1.25 -5.64 14.37
N ALA A 256 0.09 -5.52 13.72
CA ALA A 256 -1.11 -4.95 14.33
C ALA A 256 -1.56 -5.70 15.60
N TYR A 257 -1.47 -7.02 15.61
CA TYR A 257 -1.77 -7.84 16.79
C TYR A 257 -0.75 -7.65 17.93
N GLY A 258 0.53 -7.49 17.58
CA GLY A 258 1.61 -7.20 18.52
C GLY A 258 1.69 -5.74 18.98
N PHE A 259 1.07 -4.82 18.25
CA PHE A 259 1.26 -3.38 18.38
C PHE A 259 0.99 -2.83 19.79
N PRO A 260 -0.09 -3.22 20.51
CA PRO A 260 -0.30 -2.74 21.89
C PRO A 260 0.79 -3.17 22.88
N ARG A 261 1.51 -4.26 22.61
CA ARG A 261 2.64 -4.71 23.44
C ARG A 261 3.91 -3.94 23.07
N ALA A 262 4.12 -3.71 21.77
CA ALA A 262 5.23 -2.91 21.26
C ALA A 262 5.14 -1.46 21.76
N ASP A 263 3.96 -0.84 21.67
CA ASP A 263 3.66 0.51 22.19
C ASP A 263 4.01 0.63 23.68
N LYS A 264 3.51 -0.29 24.52
CA LYS A 264 3.85 -0.34 25.96
C LYS A 264 5.35 -0.53 26.22
N TRP A 265 6.05 -1.26 25.36
CA TRP A 265 7.49 -1.48 25.49
C TRP A 265 8.27 -0.22 25.11
N LEU A 266 7.91 0.44 24.02
CA LEU A 266 8.48 1.74 23.60
C LEU A 266 8.28 2.80 24.69
N ASN A 267 7.09 2.90 25.25
CA ASN A 267 6.80 3.85 26.33
C ASN A 267 7.63 3.59 27.59
N ARG A 268 7.93 2.31 27.89
CA ARG A 268 8.85 1.96 28.99
C ARG A 268 10.29 2.36 28.68
N LEU A 269 10.72 2.26 27.43
CA LEU A 269 12.05 2.68 27.00
C LEU A 269 12.22 4.21 27.10
N ASP A 270 11.17 4.97 26.77
CA ASP A 270 11.21 6.43 26.77
C ASP A 270 11.22 7.07 28.15
N GLN A 271 10.88 6.31 29.21
CA GLN A 271 11.03 6.77 30.59
C GLN A 271 12.51 6.98 30.94
N ASP A 272 12.84 8.17 31.43
CA ASP A 272 14.21 8.56 31.79
C ASP A 272 14.77 7.74 32.94
N ASN A 273 15.63 6.80 32.57
CA ASN A 273 16.53 6.05 33.43
C ASN A 273 17.81 5.81 32.63
N GLY A 274 18.98 6.16 33.17
CA GLY A 274 20.25 6.07 32.42
C GLY A 274 20.57 4.68 31.84
N SER A 275 20.11 3.60 32.46
CA SER A 275 20.24 2.23 31.93
C SER A 275 19.37 1.94 30.69
N ARG A 276 18.24 2.66 30.54
CA ARG A 276 17.32 2.52 29.40
C ARG A 276 17.77 3.35 28.20
N GLU A 277 18.58 4.38 28.41
CA GLU A 277 19.19 5.14 27.31
C GLU A 277 20.10 4.27 26.45
N LEU A 278 20.97 3.46 27.06
CA LEU A 278 21.79 2.50 26.32
C LEU A 278 20.92 1.51 25.54
N LEU A 279 19.84 1.01 26.14
CA LEU A 279 18.92 0.08 25.49
C LEU A 279 18.15 0.72 24.31
N ARG A 280 17.76 2.00 24.43
CA ARG A 280 17.16 2.80 23.33
C ARG A 280 18.13 2.87 22.15
N TRP A 281 19.35 3.33 22.37
CA TRP A 281 20.38 3.43 21.33
C TRP A 281 20.75 2.07 20.73
N ALA A 282 20.85 1.03 21.55
CA ALA A 282 21.10 -0.33 21.09
C ALA A 282 19.96 -0.86 20.21
N SER A 283 18.71 -0.56 20.55
CA SER A 283 17.54 -0.95 19.74
C SER A 283 17.54 -0.24 18.38
N ILE A 284 17.79 1.08 18.36
CA ILE A 284 17.92 1.86 17.12
C ILE A 284 19.07 1.32 16.26
N GLY A 285 20.23 1.06 16.87
CA GLY A 285 21.40 0.50 16.20
C GLY A 285 21.12 -0.88 15.60
N ALA A 286 20.41 -1.75 16.34
CA ALA A 286 20.04 -3.08 15.87
C ALA A 286 19.09 -3.02 14.67
N VAL A 287 18.03 -2.20 14.72
CA VAL A 287 17.10 -2.02 13.59
C VAL A 287 17.81 -1.43 12.38
N THR A 288 18.67 -0.43 12.59
CA THR A 288 19.47 0.18 11.51
C THR A 288 20.43 -0.83 10.89
N ALA A 289 21.07 -1.68 11.70
CA ALA A 289 21.94 -2.74 11.22
C ALA A 289 21.19 -3.79 10.40
N VAL A 290 20.00 -4.22 10.85
CA VAL A 290 19.14 -5.14 10.09
C VAL A 290 18.74 -4.53 8.75
N PHE A 291 18.33 -3.27 8.73
CA PHE A 291 18.00 -2.54 7.51
C PHE A 291 19.22 -2.44 6.57
N ALA A 292 20.40 -2.06 7.09
CA ALA A 292 21.62 -1.96 6.31
C ALA A 292 22.04 -3.30 5.71
N CYS A 293 21.99 -4.38 6.49
CA CYS A 293 22.23 -5.74 6.03
C CYS A 293 21.24 -6.12 4.92
N TRP A 294 19.94 -5.91 5.13
CA TRP A 294 18.93 -6.20 4.13
C TRP A 294 19.15 -5.39 2.85
N PHE A 295 19.47 -4.10 2.97
CA PHE A 295 19.73 -3.23 1.82
C PHE A 295 20.93 -3.72 1.01
N TYR A 296 22.02 -4.08 1.69
CA TYR A 296 23.24 -4.58 1.05
C TYR A 296 23.02 -5.93 0.35
N TRP A 297 22.34 -6.88 1.00
CA TRP A 297 22.18 -8.25 0.48
C TRP A 297 20.97 -8.44 -0.45
N VAL A 298 19.93 -7.63 -0.31
CA VAL A 298 18.67 -7.79 -1.06
C VAL A 298 18.29 -6.51 -1.80
N GLY A 299 18.25 -5.36 -1.11
CA GLY A 299 17.73 -4.10 -1.66
C GLY A 299 18.49 -3.60 -2.90
N ALA A 300 19.80 -3.85 -2.97
CA ALA A 300 20.66 -3.41 -4.08
C ALA A 300 20.75 -4.42 -5.25
N LEU A 301 20.03 -5.55 -5.21
CA LEU A 301 20.10 -6.56 -6.25
C LEU A 301 19.49 -6.07 -7.59
N PRO A 302 19.93 -6.63 -8.73
CA PRO A 302 19.27 -6.40 -10.01
C PRO A 302 17.78 -6.73 -9.94
N LYS A 303 16.97 -5.96 -10.66
CA LYS A 303 15.49 -6.02 -10.64
C LYS A 303 14.91 -7.44 -10.61
N PHE A 304 15.40 -8.34 -11.45
CA PHE A 304 14.84 -9.69 -11.55
C PHE A 304 15.18 -10.57 -10.34
N GLU A 305 16.39 -10.46 -9.80
CA GLU A 305 16.80 -11.16 -8.58
C GLU A 305 16.07 -10.58 -7.36
N TYR A 306 15.99 -9.25 -7.28
CA TYR A 306 15.22 -8.57 -6.25
C TYR A 306 13.76 -9.02 -6.23
N ASN A 307 13.10 -9.09 -7.40
CA ASN A 307 11.70 -9.54 -7.51
C ASN A 307 11.48 -10.96 -6.98
N ARG A 308 12.50 -11.84 -6.99
CA ARG A 308 12.38 -13.20 -6.43
C ARG A 308 12.43 -13.22 -4.91
N LEU A 309 13.19 -12.31 -4.30
CA LEU A 309 13.35 -12.23 -2.84
C LEU A 309 12.39 -11.24 -2.17
N HIS A 310 11.88 -10.27 -2.93
CA HIS A 310 11.00 -9.22 -2.43
C HIS A 310 9.77 -9.76 -1.68
N PRO A 311 9.00 -10.75 -2.20
CA PRO A 311 7.79 -11.23 -1.51
C PRO A 311 8.06 -11.74 -0.10
N TYR A 312 9.26 -12.28 0.13
CA TYR A 312 9.66 -12.92 1.38
C TYR A 312 10.43 -12.00 2.33
N THR A 313 10.79 -10.79 1.90
CA THR A 313 11.67 -9.91 2.69
C THR A 313 11.17 -8.46 2.76
N SER A 314 10.10 -8.12 2.05
CA SER A 314 9.54 -6.77 1.97
C SER A 314 8.94 -6.22 3.27
N PHE A 315 8.82 -7.04 4.32
CA PHE A 315 8.35 -6.63 5.65
C PHE A 315 9.47 -6.04 6.54
N ILE A 316 10.73 -6.09 6.10
CA ILE A 316 11.90 -5.59 6.83
C ILE A 316 12.09 -4.05 6.74
N PRO A 317 11.97 -3.42 5.54
CA PRO A 317 12.33 -2.01 5.35
C PRO A 317 11.42 -0.97 6.00
#